data_AF-A0A6B3MZI9-F1
#
_entry.id   AF-A0A6B3MZI9-F1
#
_cell.length_a   1.000
_cell.length_b   1.000
_cell.length_c   1.000
_cell.angle_alpha   90.00
_cell.angle_beta   90.00
_cell.angle_gamma   90.00
#
_symmetry.space_group_name_H-M   'P 1'
#
loop_
_entity.id
_entity.type
_entity.pdbx_description
1 polymer ?
#
loop_
_entity_poly.entity_id
_entity_poly.type
_entity_poly.pdbx_seq_one_letter_code
_entity_poly.pdbx_strand_id
1 'polypeptide(L)'
;MSKKPSILKRILSQSLRPLADAASVNSTRCTLYYELKSIGLPVEVGSGGLTKFNRCRQNLPKTHWLDAANVGKVETLIIEVTLPLVITAKGHGTRQLCRTNKYGFPIRHCSRIKFHKGFQTGDIVRAVVTKGKNIGTYVGRVATRKSGSFNISTLGGLVQGISHKYCRFIHRKDGYAYTN
;
A
#
# COMPACT_ATOMS: atom_id res chain seq x y z
N MET A 1 25.32 35.82 -4.90
CA MET A 1 25.74 34.55 -5.56
C MET A 1 27.24 34.50 -5.93
N SER A 2 27.99 35.61 -5.90
CA SER A 2 29.42 35.63 -6.27
C SER A 2 30.33 34.75 -5.41
N LYS A 3 29.94 34.43 -4.16
CA LYS A 3 30.73 33.62 -3.23
C LYS A 3 30.51 32.09 -3.34
N LYS A 4 29.67 31.59 -4.26
CA LYS A 4 29.38 30.14 -4.41
C LYS A 4 29.31 29.70 -5.88
N PRO A 5 30.45 29.68 -6.61
CA PRO A 5 30.50 29.42 -8.06
C PRO A 5 30.01 28.02 -8.45
N SER A 6 30.17 27.02 -7.58
CA SER A 6 29.67 25.66 -7.82
C SER A 6 28.14 25.56 -7.89
N ILE A 7 27.42 26.33 -7.06
CA ILE A 7 25.95 26.39 -7.07
C ILE A 7 25.47 27.10 -8.33
N LEU A 8 26.11 28.20 -8.72
CA LEU A 8 25.78 28.94 -9.93
C LEU A 8 25.94 28.04 -11.18
N LYS A 9 27.08 27.33 -11.30
CA LYS A 9 27.33 26.39 -12.40
C LYS A 9 26.29 25.27 -12.46
N ARG A 10 25.83 24.77 -11.30
CA ARG A 10 24.79 23.73 -11.22
C ARG A 10 23.41 24.24 -11.64
N ILE A 11 23.05 25.47 -11.28
CA ILE A 11 21.77 26.08 -11.67
C ILE A 11 21.76 26.35 -13.18
N LEU A 12 22.83 26.93 -13.73
CA LEU A 12 22.95 27.20 -15.16
C LEU A 12 22.97 25.91 -16.00
N SER A 13 23.54 24.82 -15.50
CA SER A 13 23.46 23.52 -16.18
C SER A 13 22.08 22.83 -16.05
N GLN A 14 21.23 23.28 -15.13
CA GLN A 14 19.84 22.85 -15.01
C GLN A 14 18.91 23.67 -15.90
N SER A 15 19.17 24.97 -16.12
CA SER A 15 18.30 25.82 -16.95
C SER A 15 18.28 25.42 -18.43
N LEU A 16 19.35 24.79 -18.92
CA LEU A 16 19.46 24.30 -20.30
C LEU A 16 18.88 22.89 -20.49
N ARG A 17 18.49 22.19 -19.42
CA ARG A 17 17.93 20.84 -19.53
C ARG A 17 16.48 20.90 -19.99
N PRO A 18 16.09 20.10 -21.01
CA PRO A 18 14.69 19.95 -21.38
C PRO A 18 13.85 19.46 -20.21
N LEU A 19 12.70 20.09 -19.97
CA LEU A 19 11.77 19.72 -18.90
C LEU A 19 10.76 18.66 -19.36
N ALA A 20 11.24 17.62 -20.06
CA ALA A 20 10.38 16.59 -20.66
C ALA A 20 9.49 15.89 -19.62
N ASP A 21 10.06 15.55 -18.46
CA ASP A 21 9.31 14.93 -17.36
C ASP A 21 8.24 15.86 -16.77
N ALA A 22 8.54 17.15 -16.64
CA ALA A 22 7.54 18.11 -16.15
C ALA A 22 6.43 18.33 -17.19
N ALA A 23 6.78 18.31 -18.49
CA ALA A 23 5.83 18.41 -19.58
C ALA A 23 4.90 17.18 -19.64
N SER A 24 5.42 15.97 -19.44
CA SER A 24 4.61 14.75 -19.42
C SER A 24 3.63 14.74 -18.24
N VAL A 25 4.08 15.12 -17.04
CA VAL A 25 3.21 15.26 -15.86
C VAL A 25 2.15 16.36 -16.07
N ASN A 26 2.53 17.50 -16.64
CA ASN A 26 1.57 18.57 -16.90
C ASN A 26 0.54 18.18 -17.97
N SER A 27 0.96 17.51 -19.04
CA SER A 27 0.07 17.03 -20.11
C SER A 27 -0.95 16.04 -19.55
N THR A 28 -0.49 15.01 -18.84
CA THR A 28 -1.36 14.01 -18.20
C THR A 28 -2.32 14.63 -17.18
N ARG A 29 -1.85 15.60 -16.38
CA ARG A 29 -2.70 16.35 -15.44
C ARG A 29 -3.81 17.13 -16.15
N CYS A 30 -3.51 17.81 -17.24
CA CYS A 30 -4.50 18.56 -18.01
C CYS A 30 -5.55 17.63 -18.64
N THR A 31 -5.11 16.54 -19.27
CA THR A 31 -6.04 15.55 -19.84
C THR A 31 -6.95 14.97 -18.77
N LEU A 32 -6.40 14.54 -17.64
CA LEU A 32 -7.18 14.00 -16.51
C LEU A 32 -8.24 14.98 -16.01
N TYR A 33 -7.91 16.28 -15.93
CA TYR A 33 -8.88 17.28 -15.50
C TYR A 33 -10.07 17.41 -16.47
N TYR A 34 -9.81 17.43 -17.77
CA TYR A 34 -10.87 17.52 -18.78
C TYR A 34 -11.73 16.26 -18.82
N GLU A 35 -11.11 15.08 -18.70
CA GLU A 35 -11.83 13.81 -18.59
C GLU A 35 -12.70 13.74 -17.33
N LEU A 36 -12.21 14.21 -16.18
CA LEU A 36 -13.04 14.25 -14.96
C LEU A 36 -14.20 15.24 -15.10
N LYS A 37 -13.97 16.37 -15.75
CA LYS A 37 -15.03 17.36 -16.01
C LYS A 37 -16.11 16.83 -16.96
N SER A 38 -15.75 16.01 -17.94
CA SER A 38 -16.71 15.48 -18.92
C SER A 38 -17.77 14.56 -18.28
N ILE A 39 -17.47 14.00 -17.10
CA ILE A 39 -18.41 13.19 -16.30
C ILE A 39 -19.61 14.03 -15.81
N GLY A 40 -19.50 15.37 -15.77
CA GLY A 40 -20.58 16.26 -15.37
C GLY A 40 -20.72 16.47 -13.86
N LEU A 41 -19.77 15.96 -13.06
CA LEU A 41 -19.71 16.22 -11.62
C LEU A 41 -18.87 17.48 -11.32
N PRO A 42 -19.12 18.18 -10.20
CA PRO A 42 -18.25 19.26 -9.76
C PRO A 42 -16.82 18.77 -9.53
N VAL A 43 -15.87 19.33 -10.26
CA VAL A 43 -14.43 19.01 -10.13
C VAL A 43 -13.69 20.24 -9.64
N GLU A 44 -13.07 20.12 -8.47
CA GLU A 44 -12.16 21.12 -7.92
C GLU A 44 -10.70 20.69 -8.08
N VAL A 45 -9.81 21.65 -8.29
CA VAL A 45 -8.36 21.45 -8.36
C VAL A 45 -7.65 22.42 -7.44
N GLY A 46 -6.50 22.00 -6.90
CA GLY A 46 -5.66 22.83 -6.05
C GLY A 46 -4.18 22.68 -6.42
N SER A 47 -3.38 23.72 -6.13
CA SER A 47 -1.93 23.61 -6.23
C SER A 47 -1.36 22.92 -4.98
N GLY A 48 -0.22 22.24 -5.11
CA GLY A 48 0.46 21.67 -3.94
C GLY A 48 0.87 22.73 -2.90
N GLY A 49 1.09 23.98 -3.34
CA GLY A 49 1.32 25.12 -2.46
C GLY A 49 0.09 25.47 -1.63
N LEU A 50 -1.10 25.48 -2.25
CA LEU A 50 -2.37 25.69 -1.55
C LEU A 50 -2.65 24.57 -0.54
N THR A 51 -2.44 23.31 -0.93
CA THR A 51 -2.57 22.17 -0.01
C THR A 51 -1.67 22.32 1.21
N LYS A 52 -0.40 22.68 0.99
CA LYS A 52 0.56 22.95 2.08
C LYS A 52 0.09 24.10 2.97
N PHE A 53 -0.39 25.19 2.38
CA PHE A 53 -0.91 26.35 3.11
C PHE A 53 -2.11 25.98 3.98
N ASN A 54 -3.13 25.33 3.42
CA ASN A 54 -4.32 24.86 4.13
C ASN A 54 -3.97 23.94 5.30
N ARG A 55 -3.01 23.03 5.10
CA ARG A 55 -2.53 22.13 6.15
C ARG A 55 -1.79 22.88 7.26
N CYS A 56 -0.88 23.79 6.88
CA CYS A 56 -0.06 24.55 7.83
C CYS A 56 -0.88 25.53 8.67
N ARG A 57 -1.84 26.26 8.09
CA ARG A 57 -2.68 27.20 8.87
C ARG A 57 -3.55 26.50 9.92
N GLN A 58 -3.80 25.19 9.75
CA GLN A 58 -4.57 24.34 10.66
C GLN A 58 -3.68 23.53 11.62
N ASN A 59 -2.36 23.77 11.62
CA ASN A 59 -1.38 23.05 12.46
C ASN A 59 -1.39 21.52 12.28
N LEU A 60 -1.69 21.04 11.06
CA LEU A 60 -1.79 19.61 10.77
C LEU A 60 -0.45 19.00 10.33
N PRO A 61 -0.09 17.80 10.83
CA PRO A 61 1.13 17.11 10.43
C PRO A 61 1.06 16.66 8.97
N LYS A 62 2.23 16.52 8.32
CA LYS A 62 2.29 16.06 6.93
C LYS A 62 2.01 14.55 6.86
N THR A 63 0.83 14.18 6.35
CA THR A 63 0.47 12.80 5.99
C THR A 63 -0.27 12.80 4.67
N HIS A 64 -0.25 11.68 3.94
CA HIS A 64 -0.91 11.60 2.63
C HIS A 64 -2.42 11.84 2.69
N TRP A 65 -3.10 11.35 3.73
CA TRP A 65 -4.55 11.50 3.86
C TRP A 65 -4.95 12.92 4.29
N LEU A 66 -4.15 13.59 5.13
CA LEU A 66 -4.38 14.99 5.48
C LEU A 66 -4.09 15.92 4.31
N ASP A 67 -3.04 15.66 3.53
CA ASP A 67 -2.76 16.43 2.31
C ASP A 67 -3.92 16.27 1.31
N ALA A 68 -4.46 15.06 1.12
CA ALA A 68 -5.60 14.81 0.24
C ALA A 68 -6.86 15.59 0.67
N ALA A 69 -7.15 15.62 1.97
CA ALA A 69 -8.30 16.35 2.50
C ALA A 69 -8.11 17.89 2.52
N ASN A 70 -6.88 18.38 2.30
CA ASN A 70 -6.54 19.80 2.20
C ASN A 70 -6.41 20.31 0.76
N VAL A 71 -6.80 19.52 -0.24
CA VAL A 71 -6.81 19.94 -1.66
C VAL A 71 -7.96 20.90 -1.93
N GLY A 72 -7.69 21.98 -2.67
CA GLY A 72 -8.71 22.96 -3.08
C GLY A 72 -8.99 24.03 -2.03
N LYS A 73 -10.20 24.61 -2.09
CA LYS A 73 -10.72 25.58 -1.14
C LYS A 73 -11.27 24.85 0.08
N VAL A 74 -10.43 24.74 1.09
CA VAL A 74 -10.82 24.27 2.42
C VAL A 74 -10.83 25.50 3.32
N GLU A 75 -11.76 25.58 4.28
CA GLU A 75 -11.74 26.61 5.34
C GLU A 75 -11.26 26.00 6.66
N THR A 76 -12.01 25.04 7.19
CA THR A 76 -11.67 24.30 8.41
C THR A 76 -11.96 22.83 8.21
N LEU A 77 -11.04 21.99 8.67
CA LEU A 77 -11.11 20.55 8.61
C LEU A 77 -11.20 20.00 10.02
N ILE A 78 -12.29 19.30 10.31
CA ILE A 78 -12.54 18.64 11.60
C ILE A 78 -12.09 17.18 11.46
N ILE A 79 -11.16 16.75 12.31
CA ILE A 79 -10.63 15.37 12.31
C ILE A 79 -11.26 14.60 13.45
N GLU A 80 -12.25 13.78 13.11
CA GLU A 80 -12.90 12.85 14.07
C GLU A 80 -12.23 11.46 14.10
N VAL A 81 -11.24 11.23 13.22
CA VAL A 81 -10.57 9.93 13.09
C VAL A 81 -9.33 9.90 13.97
N THR A 82 -9.32 9.01 14.96
CA THR A 82 -8.18 8.79 15.86
C THR A 82 -7.17 7.78 15.33
N LEU A 83 -7.61 6.83 14.49
CA LEU A 83 -6.76 5.75 13.99
C LEU A 83 -7.10 5.41 12.52
N PRO A 84 -6.35 5.92 11.53
CA PRO A 84 -6.60 5.60 10.14
C PRO A 84 -6.21 4.15 9.84
N LEU A 85 -7.06 3.43 9.12
CA LEU A 85 -6.72 2.10 8.61
C LEU A 85 -5.65 2.21 7.52
N VAL A 86 -4.46 1.70 7.79
CA VAL A 86 -3.35 1.67 6.84
C VAL A 86 -3.49 0.45 5.94
N ILE A 87 -3.58 0.70 4.64
CA ILE A 87 -3.74 -0.32 3.61
C ILE A 87 -2.44 -0.41 2.80
N THR A 88 -1.84 -1.61 2.73
CA THR A 88 -0.66 -1.88 1.92
C THR A 88 -0.99 -2.86 0.81
N ALA A 89 -0.71 -2.49 -0.45
CA ALA A 89 -0.83 -3.42 -1.57
C ALA A 89 0.19 -4.57 -1.44
N LYS A 90 -0.31 -5.82 -1.38
CA LYS A 90 0.47 -7.06 -1.36
C LYS A 90 0.30 -7.89 -2.64
N GLY A 91 -0.63 -7.51 -3.51
CA GLY A 91 -0.92 -8.16 -4.78
C GLY A 91 -1.64 -9.51 -4.67
N HIS A 92 -2.01 -10.08 -5.81
CA HIS A 92 -2.83 -11.28 -5.89
C HIS A 92 -2.03 -12.60 -5.99
N GLY A 93 -0.73 -12.55 -5.67
CA GLY A 93 0.20 -13.68 -5.78
C GLY A 93 1.03 -13.64 -7.06
N THR A 94 1.98 -14.56 -7.18
CA THR A 94 2.87 -14.66 -8.35
C THR A 94 2.35 -15.67 -9.37
N ARG A 95 2.54 -15.37 -10.67
CA ARG A 95 2.34 -16.32 -11.77
C ARG A 95 3.56 -17.22 -12.01
N GLN A 96 4.65 -16.98 -11.29
CA GLN A 96 5.87 -17.77 -11.38
C GLN A 96 5.63 -19.17 -10.77
N LEU A 97 5.55 -20.19 -11.64
CA LEU A 97 5.32 -21.58 -11.25
C LEU A 97 6.61 -22.36 -11.00
N CYS A 98 7.76 -21.74 -11.23
CA CYS A 98 9.06 -22.34 -10.99
C CYS A 98 10.01 -21.33 -10.35
N ARG A 99 10.62 -21.69 -9.23
CA ARG A 99 11.73 -20.93 -8.65
C ARG A 99 13.02 -21.36 -9.30
N THR A 100 13.82 -20.38 -9.71
CA THR A 100 15.10 -20.58 -10.37
C THR A 100 16.25 -20.32 -9.41
N ASN A 101 17.42 -20.89 -9.70
CA ASN A 101 18.67 -20.48 -9.07
C ASN A 101 19.11 -19.09 -9.60
N LYS A 102 20.21 -18.57 -9.07
CA LYS A 102 20.80 -17.29 -9.52
C LYS A 102 21.18 -17.26 -11.01
N TYR A 103 21.28 -18.41 -11.67
CA TYR A 103 21.59 -18.57 -13.08
C TYR A 103 20.36 -18.81 -13.96
N GLY A 104 19.14 -18.78 -13.39
CA GLY A 104 17.90 -18.99 -14.14
C GLY A 104 17.44 -20.45 -14.28
N PHE A 105 18.18 -21.43 -13.74
CA PHE A 105 17.77 -22.84 -13.84
C PHE A 105 16.69 -23.21 -12.80
N PRO A 106 15.63 -23.94 -13.20
CA PRO A 106 14.61 -24.50 -12.29
C PRO A 106 15.19 -25.29 -11.11
N ILE A 107 14.83 -24.93 -9.86
CA ILE A 107 15.13 -25.75 -8.67
C ILE A 107 13.84 -26.29 -8.02
N ARG A 108 12.73 -25.58 -8.16
CA ARG A 108 11.49 -25.95 -7.46
C ARG A 108 10.25 -25.54 -8.23
N HIS A 109 9.34 -26.48 -8.39
CA HIS A 109 8.01 -26.22 -8.93
C HIS A 109 7.02 -25.82 -7.82
N CYS A 110 6.26 -24.77 -8.09
CA CYS A 110 5.17 -24.29 -7.23
C CYS A 110 3.85 -24.89 -7.70
N SER A 111 3.01 -25.31 -6.74
CA SER A 111 1.67 -25.81 -7.06
C SER A 111 0.80 -24.70 -7.66
N ARG A 112 -0.02 -25.06 -8.64
CA ARG A 112 -1.08 -24.19 -9.19
C ARG A 112 -2.31 -24.11 -8.28
N ILE A 113 -2.42 -25.02 -7.30
CA ILE A 113 -3.53 -25.08 -6.37
C ILE A 113 -3.44 -23.90 -5.41
N LYS A 114 -4.39 -22.98 -5.51
CA LYS A 114 -4.44 -21.77 -4.67
C LYS A 114 -5.10 -21.99 -3.32
N PHE A 115 -6.04 -22.93 -3.26
CA PHE A 115 -6.84 -23.19 -2.06
C PHE A 115 -6.39 -24.48 -1.38
N HIS A 116 -6.15 -24.40 -0.08
CA HIS A 116 -5.84 -25.53 0.77
C HIS A 116 -6.82 -25.52 1.94
N LYS A 117 -7.60 -26.61 2.07
CA LYS A 117 -8.60 -26.77 3.14
C LYS A 117 -9.60 -25.61 3.23
N GLY A 118 -9.96 -25.02 2.08
CA GLY A 118 -10.90 -23.89 1.98
C GLY A 118 -10.28 -22.49 2.14
N PHE A 119 -8.99 -22.40 2.48
CA PHE A 119 -8.25 -21.15 2.67
C PHE A 119 -7.26 -20.91 1.52
N GLN A 120 -6.91 -19.66 1.28
CA GLN A 120 -5.84 -19.24 0.37
C GLN A 120 -4.82 -18.38 1.11
N THR A 121 -3.54 -18.50 0.71
CA THR A 121 -2.48 -17.63 1.22
C THR A 121 -2.81 -16.16 0.97
N GLY A 122 -2.92 -15.38 2.04
CA GLY A 122 -3.31 -13.98 2.03
C GLY A 122 -4.65 -13.70 2.70
N ASP A 123 -5.48 -14.71 2.99
CA ASP A 123 -6.68 -14.54 3.80
C ASP A 123 -6.31 -14.06 5.21
N ILE A 124 -7.20 -13.30 5.85
CA ILE A 124 -7.06 -12.89 7.26
C ILE A 124 -7.96 -13.78 8.09
N VAL A 125 -7.37 -14.43 9.10
CA VAL A 125 -8.07 -15.41 9.93
C VAL A 125 -7.91 -15.07 11.40
N ARG A 126 -8.92 -15.48 12.18
CA ARG A 126 -8.82 -15.66 13.62
C ARG A 126 -8.65 -17.15 13.89
N ALA A 127 -7.54 -17.52 14.51
CA ALA A 127 -7.31 -18.88 14.98
C ALA A 127 -7.41 -18.95 16.50
N VAL A 128 -8.28 -19.81 17.02
CA VAL A 128 -8.41 -20.07 18.46
C VAL A 128 -7.97 -21.51 18.72
N VAL A 129 -6.76 -21.66 19.25
CA VAL A 129 -6.12 -22.97 19.49
C VAL A 129 -6.32 -23.37 20.94
N THR A 130 -6.96 -24.51 21.15
CA THR A 130 -7.34 -24.99 22.48
C THR A 130 -6.42 -26.08 23.03
N LYS A 131 -5.55 -26.68 22.20
CA LYS A 131 -4.66 -27.79 22.58
C LYS A 131 -3.30 -27.71 21.89
N GLY A 132 -2.26 -28.22 22.54
CA GLY A 132 -0.91 -28.39 21.99
C GLY A 132 0.06 -27.24 22.31
N LYS A 133 1.19 -27.19 21.60
CA LYS A 133 2.27 -26.21 21.86
C LYS A 133 1.86 -24.75 21.60
N ASN A 134 0.96 -24.52 20.65
CA ASN A 134 0.56 -23.18 20.20
C ASN A 134 -0.81 -22.77 20.77
N ILE A 135 -1.11 -23.08 22.03
CA ILE A 135 -2.36 -22.65 22.67
C ILE A 135 -2.41 -21.11 22.70
N GLY A 136 -3.55 -20.56 22.26
CA GLY A 136 -3.73 -19.11 22.20
C GLY A 136 -4.71 -18.67 21.11
N THR A 137 -4.92 -17.36 21.04
CA THR A 137 -5.70 -16.71 19.97
C THR A 137 -4.79 -15.89 19.09
N TYR A 138 -4.86 -16.11 17.78
CA TYR A 138 -4.03 -15.43 16.79
C TYR A 138 -4.91 -14.81 15.71
N VAL A 139 -4.63 -13.55 15.39
CA VAL A 139 -5.31 -12.83 14.31
C VAL A 139 -4.25 -12.34 13.33
N GLY A 140 -4.42 -12.64 12.05
CA GLY A 140 -3.46 -12.22 11.06
C GLY A 140 -3.62 -12.86 9.68
N ARG A 141 -2.72 -12.49 8.76
CA ARG A 141 -2.66 -13.06 7.42
C ARG A 141 -2.13 -14.48 7.45
N VAL A 142 -2.81 -15.38 6.76
CA VAL A 142 -2.45 -16.79 6.70
C VAL A 142 -1.55 -17.09 5.50
N ALA A 143 -0.52 -17.90 5.72
CA ALA A 143 0.20 -18.63 4.69
C ALA A 143 -0.22 -20.10 4.75
N THR A 144 -0.99 -20.50 3.74
CA THR A 144 -1.57 -21.84 3.67
C THR A 144 -0.55 -22.87 3.17
N ARG A 145 -0.72 -24.12 3.60
CA ARG A 145 0.08 -25.26 3.16
C ARG A 145 -0.84 -26.43 2.84
N LYS A 146 -0.42 -27.29 1.90
CA LYS A 146 -1.16 -28.53 1.52
C LYS A 146 -1.45 -29.42 2.74
N SER A 147 -0.55 -29.46 3.73
CA SER A 147 -0.72 -30.23 4.96
C SER A 147 -1.91 -29.78 5.82
N GLY A 148 -2.44 -28.58 5.62
CA GLY A 148 -3.46 -27.99 6.50
C GLY A 148 -2.91 -27.43 7.81
N SER A 149 -1.58 -27.34 7.93
CA SER A 149 -0.87 -26.65 9.01
C SER A 149 -0.33 -25.32 8.47
N PHE A 150 -0.88 -24.23 8.94
CA PHE A 150 -0.71 -22.89 8.41
C PHE A 150 0.24 -22.05 9.26
N ASN A 151 0.83 -21.03 8.64
CA ASN A 151 1.53 -19.98 9.38
C ASN A 151 0.65 -18.73 9.40
N ILE A 152 0.59 -18.02 10.53
CA ILE A 152 -0.19 -16.80 10.70
C ILE A 152 0.78 -15.68 11.04
N SER A 153 0.82 -14.65 10.19
CA SER A 153 1.55 -13.42 10.45
C SER A 153 0.69 -12.49 11.30
N THR A 154 1.02 -12.37 12.57
CA THR A 154 0.34 -11.51 13.55
C THR A 154 1.16 -10.23 13.79
N LEU A 155 0.58 -9.26 14.51
CA LEU A 155 1.31 -8.06 14.95
C LEU A 155 2.52 -8.41 15.84
N GLY A 156 2.42 -9.47 16.66
CA GLY A 156 3.51 -9.95 17.52
C GLY A 156 4.51 -10.86 16.83
N GLY A 157 4.38 -11.09 15.51
CA GLY A 157 5.29 -11.93 14.73
C GLY A 157 4.61 -13.14 14.09
N LEU A 158 5.45 -14.02 13.54
CA LEU A 158 5.03 -15.19 12.77
C LEU A 158 4.78 -16.39 13.68
N VAL A 159 3.53 -16.85 13.73
CA VAL A 159 3.16 -18.08 14.42
C VAL A 159 3.07 -19.21 13.40
N GLN A 160 3.82 -20.28 13.61
CA GLN A 160 3.91 -21.40 12.67
C GLN A 160 3.16 -22.62 13.17
N GLY A 161 2.63 -23.42 12.23
CA GLY A 161 2.13 -24.74 12.56
C GLY A 161 0.68 -24.79 13.10
N ILE A 162 -0.15 -23.79 12.78
CA ILE A 162 -1.54 -23.71 13.24
C ILE A 162 -2.45 -24.57 12.34
N SER A 163 -3.17 -25.53 12.92
CA SER A 163 -4.13 -26.34 12.15
C SER A 163 -5.27 -25.48 11.59
N HIS A 164 -5.59 -25.66 10.30
CA HIS A 164 -6.71 -24.98 9.63
C HIS A 164 -8.06 -25.16 10.34
N LYS A 165 -8.23 -26.24 11.11
CA LYS A 165 -9.44 -26.51 11.89
C LYS A 165 -9.71 -25.43 12.96
N TYR A 166 -8.66 -24.76 13.44
CA TYR A 166 -8.79 -23.67 14.39
C TYR A 166 -9.04 -22.31 13.72
N CYS A 167 -8.85 -22.21 12.40
CA CYS A 167 -8.95 -20.96 11.67
C CYS A 167 -10.41 -20.66 11.27
N ARG A 168 -10.83 -19.41 11.50
CA ARG A 168 -12.07 -18.83 10.97
C ARG A 168 -11.73 -17.59 10.16
N PHE A 169 -12.45 -17.37 9.06
CA PHE A 169 -12.26 -16.17 8.23
C PHE A 169 -12.67 -14.92 8.99
N ILE A 170 -11.82 -13.90 8.92
CA ILE A 170 -12.20 -12.50 9.17
C ILE A 170 -12.40 -11.81 7.83
N HIS A 171 -11.45 -11.99 6.91
CA HIS A 171 -11.46 -11.35 5.60
C HIS A 171 -10.86 -12.26 4.53
N ARG A 172 -11.42 -12.21 3.33
CA ARG A 172 -10.90 -12.94 2.17
C ARG A 172 -9.78 -12.14 1.51
N LYS A 173 -8.81 -12.84 0.92
CA LYS A 173 -7.73 -12.21 0.17
C LYS A 173 -8.28 -11.33 -0.94
N ASP A 174 -7.91 -10.06 -0.89
CA ASP A 174 -8.26 -9.03 -1.88
C ASP A 174 -7.02 -8.31 -2.46
N GLY A 175 -5.82 -8.78 -2.10
CA GLY A 175 -4.58 -8.18 -2.57
C GLY A 175 -4.01 -7.11 -1.65
N TYR A 176 -4.66 -6.81 -0.53
CA TYR A 176 -4.20 -5.81 0.43
C TYR A 176 -3.86 -6.43 1.79
N ALA A 177 -3.03 -5.72 2.54
CA ALA A 177 -2.81 -5.95 3.96
C ALA A 177 -3.30 -4.73 4.73
N TYR A 178 -3.84 -5.00 5.91
CA TYR A 178 -4.51 -4.03 6.74
C TYR A 178 -3.77 -3.96 8.07
N THR A 179 -3.44 -2.74 8.47
CA THR A 179 -2.83 -2.44 9.76
C THR A 179 -3.48 -1.20 10.35
N ASN A 180 -3.52 -1.15 11.66
CA ASN A 180 -4.02 -0.02 12.44
C ASN A 180 -2.84 0.80 12.94
#